data_AF-A0A536SZL6-F1
#
_entry.id   AF-A0A536SZL6-F1
#
_cell.length_a   1.000
_cell.length_b   1.000
_cell.length_c   1.000
_cell.angle_alpha   90.00
_cell.angle_beta   90.00
_cell.angle_gamma   90.00
#
_symmetry.space_group_name_H-M   'P 1'
#
loop_
_entity.id
_entity.type
_entity.pdbx_description
1 polymer ?
#
loop_
_entity_poly.entity_id
_entity_poly.type
_entity_poly.pdbx_seq_one_letter_code
_entity_poly.pdbx_strand_id
1 'polypeptide(L)'
;MLDRAERLERERRTMIQAVEERKAARNAASAEVAQRKRKGEDASELIERARGLGEEIARLEGELSDVEQQLQRILFEIPNMTLPDVPAGGEDANRVVKAWGTPRKDPGLKPHWDIGERLGIIDLDRAAKISGSG
;
A
#
# COMPACT_ATOMS: atom_id res chain seq x y z
N MET A 1 12.63 3.40 -0.75
CA MET A 1 11.19 3.07 -0.85
C MET A 1 10.57 3.70 -2.10
N LEU A 2 10.69 5.02 -2.27
CA LEU A 2 10.15 5.73 -3.43
C LEU A 2 10.68 5.20 -4.78
N ASP A 3 12.00 5.02 -4.94
CA ASP A 3 12.56 4.48 -6.20
C ASP A 3 12.04 3.08 -6.53
N ARG A 4 11.78 2.27 -5.49
CA ARG A 4 11.21 0.92 -5.67
C ARG A 4 9.75 1.00 -6.09
N ALA A 5 8.97 1.92 -5.51
CA ALA A 5 7.59 2.17 -5.93
C ALA A 5 7.54 2.67 -7.38
N GLU A 6 8.42 3.60 -7.75
CA GLU A 6 8.51 4.12 -9.13
C GLU A 6 8.85 3.00 -10.13
N ARG A 7 9.83 2.15 -9.80
CA ARG A 7 10.19 1.00 -10.64
C ARG A 7 9.02 0.05 -10.83
N LEU A 8 8.32 -0.32 -9.76
CA LEU A 8 7.18 -1.23 -9.83
C LEU A 8 6.00 -0.62 -10.59
N GLU A 9 5.76 0.69 -10.48
CA GLU A 9 4.74 1.38 -11.28
C GLU A 9 5.08 1.38 -12.77
N ARG A 10 6.36 1.56 -13.14
CA ARG A 10 6.81 1.46 -14.55
C ARG A 10 6.66 0.04 -15.09
N GLU A 11 7.00 -0.95 -14.28
CA GLU A 11 6.83 -2.37 -14.59
C GLU A 11 5.36 -2.71 -14.80
N ARG A 12 4.51 -2.32 -13.85
CA ARG A 12 3.05 -2.46 -13.92
C ARG A 12 2.46 -1.89 -15.22
N ARG A 13 2.84 -0.67 -15.61
CA ARG A 13 2.36 -0.05 -16.87
C ARG A 13 2.79 -0.84 -18.10
N THR A 14 4.04 -1.27 -18.14
CA THR A 14 4.58 -2.10 -19.24
C THR A 14 3.81 -3.42 -19.35
N MET A 15 3.52 -4.06 -18.23
CA MET A 15 2.79 -5.32 -18.19
C MET A 15 1.32 -5.16 -18.60
N ILE A 16 0.65 -4.10 -18.15
CA ILE A 16 -0.72 -3.77 -18.61
C ILE A 16 -0.73 -3.63 -20.14
N GLN A 17 0.22 -2.88 -20.70
CA GLN A 17 0.32 -2.72 -22.15
C GLN A 17 0.52 -4.07 -22.85
N ALA A 18 1.45 -4.91 -22.36
CA ALA A 18 1.70 -6.23 -22.94
C ALA A 18 0.46 -7.14 -22.88
N VAL A 19 -0.28 -7.14 -21.76
CA VAL A 19 -1.54 -7.90 -21.62
C VAL A 19 -2.57 -7.44 -22.65
N GLU A 20 -2.77 -6.14 -22.82
CA GLU A 20 -3.73 -5.59 -23.78
C GLU A 20 -3.33 -5.87 -25.23
N GLU A 21 -2.04 -5.79 -25.57
CA GLU A 21 -1.53 -6.18 -26.89
C GLU A 21 -1.80 -7.65 -27.19
N ARG A 22 -1.62 -8.55 -26.22
CA ARG A 22 -1.90 -9.99 -26.41
C ARG A 22 -3.39 -10.28 -26.48
N LYS A 23 -4.22 -9.59 -25.70
CA LYS A 23 -5.68 -9.67 -25.80
C LYS A 23 -6.16 -9.23 -27.18
N ALA A 24 -5.63 -8.11 -27.69
CA ALA A 24 -5.94 -7.63 -29.04
C ALA A 24 -5.54 -8.65 -30.11
N ALA A 25 -4.32 -9.20 -30.03
CA ALA A 25 -3.85 -10.24 -30.95
C ALA A 25 -4.72 -11.51 -30.90
N ARG A 26 -5.14 -11.94 -29.71
CA ARG A 26 -6.02 -13.11 -29.53
C ARG A 26 -7.40 -12.87 -30.12
N ASN A 27 -7.96 -11.68 -29.94
CA ASN A 27 -9.26 -11.31 -30.49
C ASN A 27 -9.22 -11.25 -32.03
N ALA A 28 -8.15 -10.68 -32.60
CA ALA A 28 -7.93 -10.67 -34.05
C ALA A 28 -7.81 -12.09 -34.62
N ALA A 29 -7.02 -12.96 -33.98
CA ALA A 29 -6.90 -14.36 -34.38
C ALA A 29 -8.25 -15.09 -34.29
N SER A 30 -9.03 -14.84 -33.24
CA SER A 30 -10.36 -15.44 -33.05
C SER A 30 -11.36 -15.00 -34.13
N ALA A 31 -11.32 -13.73 -34.53
CA ALA A 31 -12.13 -13.20 -35.63
C ALA A 31 -11.75 -13.83 -36.98
N GLU A 32 -10.46 -13.99 -37.24
CA GLU A 32 -9.97 -14.62 -38.47
C GLU A 32 -10.34 -16.11 -38.52
N VAL A 33 -10.26 -16.84 -37.41
CA VAL A 33 -10.75 -18.23 -37.28
C VAL A 33 -12.22 -18.32 -37.68
N ALA A 34 -13.06 -17.42 -37.16
CA ALA A 34 -14.48 -17.40 -37.49
C ALA A 34 -14.72 -17.13 -38.98
N GLN A 35 -13.92 -16.26 -39.60
CA GLN A 35 -14.01 -15.97 -41.02
C GLN A 35 -13.61 -17.17 -41.89
N ARG A 36 -12.48 -17.84 -41.60
CA ARG A 36 -12.02 -19.02 -42.36
C ARG A 36 -12.99 -20.19 -42.25
N LYS A 37 -13.50 -20.46 -41.04
CA LYS A 37 -14.52 -21.50 -40.83
C LYS A 37 -15.81 -21.25 -41.63
N ARG A 38 -16.24 -19.99 -41.75
CA ARG A 38 -17.41 -19.63 -42.59
C ARG A 38 -17.16 -19.88 -44.08
N LYS A 39 -15.91 -19.77 -44.53
CA LYS A 39 -15.50 -20.07 -45.91
C LYS A 39 -15.18 -21.54 -46.16
N GLY A 40 -15.22 -22.39 -45.13
CA GLY A 40 -14.83 -23.81 -45.23
C GLY A 40 -13.32 -24.02 -45.34
N GLU A 41 -12.51 -23.01 -45.00
CA GLU A 41 -11.05 -23.05 -45.02
C GLU A 41 -10.49 -23.61 -43.70
N ASP A 42 -9.28 -24.20 -43.73
CA ASP A 42 -8.59 -24.65 -42.53
C ASP A 42 -8.14 -23.45 -41.66
N ALA A 43 -8.36 -23.59 -40.36
CA ALA A 43 -8.06 -22.59 -39.34
C ALA A 43 -7.27 -23.18 -38.15
N SER A 44 -6.76 -24.41 -38.27
CA SER A 44 -6.10 -25.14 -37.18
C SER A 44 -4.92 -24.38 -36.58
N GLU A 45 -4.05 -23.80 -37.42
CA GLU A 45 -2.91 -22.99 -36.96
C GLU A 45 -3.33 -21.73 -36.18
N LEU A 46 -4.40 -21.06 -36.61
CA LEU A 46 -4.90 -19.87 -35.93
C LEU A 46 -5.55 -20.21 -34.58
N ILE A 47 -6.17 -21.38 -34.47
CA ILE A 47 -6.72 -21.89 -33.21
C ILE A 47 -5.60 -22.14 -32.19
N GLU A 48 -4.53 -22.82 -32.61
CA GLU A 48 -3.37 -23.06 -31.75
C GLU A 48 -2.69 -21.75 -31.34
N ARG A 49 -2.55 -20.80 -32.27
CA ARG A 49 -2.03 -19.46 -31.94
C ARG A 49 -2.91 -18.73 -30.93
N ALA A 50 -4.23 -18.77 -31.09
CA ALA A 50 -5.16 -18.14 -30.15
C ALA A 50 -5.13 -18.79 -28.76
N ARG A 51 -4.88 -20.10 -28.70
CA ARG A 51 -4.67 -20.84 -27.45
C ARG A 51 -3.38 -20.42 -26.75
N GLY A 52 -2.25 -20.41 -27.47
CA GLY A 52 -0.97 -19.96 -26.92
C GLY A 52 -1.02 -18.53 -26.40
N LEU A 53 -1.71 -17.63 -27.11
CA LEU A 53 -1.96 -16.26 -26.62
C LEU A 53 -2.79 -16.25 -25.33
N GLY A 54 -3.75 -17.16 -25.18
CA GLY A 54 -4.53 -17.31 -23.96
C GLY A 54 -3.70 -17.72 -22.75
N GLU A 55 -2.79 -18.68 -22.92
CA GLU A 55 -1.86 -19.12 -21.88
C GLU A 55 -0.89 -18.01 -21.48
N GLU A 56 -0.38 -17.24 -22.46
CA GLU A 56 0.51 -16.13 -22.19
C GLU A 56 -0.18 -14.95 -21.49
N ILE A 57 -1.43 -14.65 -21.86
CA ILE A 57 -2.26 -13.66 -21.14
C ILE A 57 -2.42 -14.08 -19.67
N ALA A 58 -2.78 -15.34 -19.42
CA ALA A 58 -2.98 -15.83 -18.04
C ALA A 58 -1.70 -15.72 -17.20
N ARG A 59 -0.54 -16.02 -17.79
CA ARG A 59 0.77 -15.83 -17.12
C ARG A 59 1.02 -14.35 -16.80
N LEU A 60 0.89 -13.48 -17.80
CA LEU A 60 1.14 -12.04 -17.63
C LEU A 60 0.19 -11.38 -16.62
N GLU A 61 -1.07 -11.81 -16.58
CA GLU A 61 -2.04 -11.33 -15.59
C GLU A 61 -1.69 -11.76 -14.16
N GLY A 62 -1.16 -12.98 -13.99
CA GLY A 62 -0.64 -13.45 -12.70
C GLY A 62 0.56 -12.62 -12.23
N GLU A 63 1.55 -12.44 -13.09
CA GLU A 63 2.73 -11.63 -12.77
C GLU A 63 2.35 -10.15 -12.51
N LEU A 64 1.41 -9.59 -13.27
CA LEU A 64 0.88 -8.25 -13.04
C LEU A 64 0.25 -8.13 -11.65
N SER A 65 -0.54 -9.12 -11.23
CA SER A 65 -1.15 -9.15 -9.90
C SER A 65 -0.09 -9.12 -8.79
N ASP A 66 1.00 -9.88 -8.95
CA ASP A 66 2.10 -9.89 -7.98
C ASP A 66 2.81 -8.54 -7.89
N VAL A 67 3.03 -7.87 -9.02
CA VAL A 67 3.61 -6.52 -9.08
C VAL A 67 2.68 -5.50 -8.41
N GLU A 68 1.37 -5.58 -8.66
CA GLU A 68 0.38 -4.70 -8.05
C GLU A 68 0.32 -4.87 -6.53
N GLN A 69 0.34 -6.10 -6.02
CA GLN A 69 0.39 -6.37 -4.59
C GLN A 69 1.68 -5.85 -3.95
N GLN A 70 2.82 -5.99 -4.62
CA GLN A 70 4.08 -5.44 -4.15
C GLN A 70 4.07 -3.91 -4.11
N LEU A 71 3.54 -3.27 -5.15
CA LEU A 71 3.39 -1.83 -5.20
C LEU A 71 2.49 -1.33 -4.07
N GLN A 72 1.33 -1.98 -3.87
CA GLN A 72 0.37 -1.60 -2.83
C GLN A 72 0.98 -1.66 -1.42
N ARG A 73 1.76 -2.70 -1.12
CA ARG A 73 2.47 -2.82 0.17
C ARG A 73 3.39 -1.62 0.41
N ILE A 74 4.15 -1.21 -0.59
CA ILE A 74 5.07 -0.06 -0.46
C ILE A 74 4.27 1.23 -0.30
N LEU A 75 3.15 1.40 -1.01
CA LEU A 75 2.33 2.60 -0.88
C LEU A 75 1.74 2.75 0.53
N PHE A 76 1.47 1.67 1.25
CA PHE A 76 1.03 1.72 2.65
C PHE A 76 2.12 2.13 3.64
N GLU A 77 3.39 1.99 3.28
CA GLU A 77 4.52 2.38 4.12
C GLU A 77 4.91 3.86 3.94
N ILE A 78 4.42 4.52 2.88
CA ILE A 78 4.75 5.92 2.61
C ILE A 78 3.98 6.82 3.59
N PRO A 79 4.67 7.62 4.41
CA PRO A 79 4.00 8.56 5.31
C PRO A 79 3.30 9.67 4.53
N ASN A 80 2.35 10.33 5.19
CA ASN A 80 1.66 11.45 4.57
C ASN A 80 2.64 12.62 4.31
N MET A 81 2.36 13.40 3.27
CA MET A 81 3.09 14.63 3.01
C MET A 81 2.76 15.68 4.08
N THR A 82 3.80 16.34 4.58
CA THR A 82 3.64 17.48 5.48
C THR A 82 3.05 18.66 4.71
N LEU A 83 2.20 19.45 5.39
CA LEU A 83 1.69 20.69 4.82
C LEU A 83 2.82 21.73 4.70
N PRO A 84 2.73 22.68 3.74
CA PRO A 84 3.76 23.71 3.55
C PRO A 84 4.04 24.58 4.78
N ASP A 85 3.04 24.78 5.63
CA ASP A 85 3.14 25.62 6.82
C ASP A 85 3.72 24.89 8.04
N VAL A 86 3.95 23.58 7.95
CA VAL A 86 4.56 22.80 9.03
C VAL A 86 6.05 23.14 9.11
N PRO A 87 6.57 23.58 10.27
CA PRO A 87 7.99 23.88 10.42
C PRO A 87 8.86 22.66 10.07
N ALA A 88 9.87 22.87 9.24
CA ALA A 88 10.87 21.84 8.96
C ALA A 88 11.78 21.66 10.19
N GLY A 89 12.04 20.40 10.56
CA GLY A 89 12.91 20.03 11.68
C GLY A 89 12.33 18.88 12.50
N GLY A 90 12.98 18.59 13.63
CA GLY A 90 12.52 17.62 14.60
C GLY A 90 11.64 18.27 15.67
N GLU A 91 11.54 17.61 16.82
CA GLU A 91 10.77 18.11 17.98
C GLU A 91 11.25 19.48 18.46
N ASP A 92 12.52 19.80 18.23
CA ASP A 92 13.16 21.08 18.54
C ASP A 92 12.61 22.25 17.70
N ALA A 93 12.05 21.97 16.52
CA ALA A 93 11.42 22.96 15.66
C ALA A 93 9.95 23.25 16.01
N ASN A 94 9.38 22.53 16.98
CA ASN A 94 8.00 22.74 17.41
C ASN A 94 7.80 24.16 17.98
N ARG A 95 6.67 24.79 17.60
CA ARG A 95 6.34 26.16 18.00
C ARG A 95 5.10 26.20 18.87
N VAL A 96 5.17 26.93 19.99
CA VAL A 96 3.99 27.25 20.79
C VAL A 96 3.19 28.34 20.07
N VAL A 97 2.08 27.94 19.45
CA VAL A 97 1.20 28.88 18.72
C VAL A 97 0.36 29.70 19.70
N LYS A 98 -0.06 29.10 20.82
CA LYS A 98 -0.87 29.74 21.86
C LYS A 98 -0.65 29.05 23.19
N ALA A 99 -0.62 29.83 24.26
CA ALA A 99 -0.70 29.35 25.63
C ALA A 99 -1.88 30.01 26.35
N TRP A 100 -2.45 29.33 27.34
CA TRP A 100 -3.55 29.85 28.14
C TRP A 100 -3.40 29.46 29.61
N GLY A 101 -3.72 30.40 30.51
CA GLY A 101 -3.51 30.25 31.95
C GLY A 101 -2.05 30.44 32.38
N THR A 102 -1.75 30.11 33.63
CA THR A 102 -0.38 30.18 34.19
C THR A 102 -0.12 28.89 34.96
N PRO A 103 0.91 28.09 34.59
CA PRO A 103 1.24 26.87 35.32
C PRO A 103 1.58 27.17 36.78
N ARG A 104 1.03 26.36 37.70
CA ARG A 104 1.33 26.41 39.13
C ARG A 104 2.80 26.03 39.38
N LYS A 105 3.51 26.79 40.23
CA LYS A 105 4.95 26.63 40.49
C LYS A 105 5.30 26.32 41.95
N ASP A 106 4.37 25.74 42.69
CA ASP A 106 4.56 25.50 44.11
C ASP A 106 5.68 24.45 44.35
N PRO A 107 6.54 24.64 45.36
CA PRO A 107 7.52 23.63 45.72
C PRO A 107 6.82 22.38 46.29
N GLY A 108 7.38 21.20 45.99
CA GLY A 108 6.87 19.93 46.53
C GLY A 108 5.66 19.33 45.80
N LEU A 109 5.36 19.79 44.57
CA LEU A 109 4.41 19.10 43.70
C LEU A 109 4.84 17.64 43.49
N LYS A 110 3.91 16.72 43.72
CA LYS A 110 4.11 15.29 43.51
C LYS A 110 3.55 14.88 42.15
N PRO A 111 4.17 13.91 41.47
CA PRO A 111 3.59 13.36 40.25
C PRO A 111 2.25 12.67 40.54
N HIS A 112 1.45 12.48 39.49
CA HIS A 112 0.08 11.99 39.65
C HIS A 112 0.02 10.55 40.18
N TRP A 113 0.99 9.69 39.83
CA TRP A 113 1.04 8.31 40.31
C TRP A 113 1.26 8.23 41.82
N ASP A 114 2.21 8.98 42.39
CA ASP A 114 2.44 9.04 43.84
C ASP A 114 1.22 9.57 44.63
N ILE A 115 0.48 10.52 44.04
CA ILE A 115 -0.75 11.04 44.65
C ILE A 115 -1.83 9.97 44.61
N GLY A 116 -2.04 9.33 43.47
CA GLY A 116 -3.06 8.30 43.28
C GLY A 116 -2.83 7.06 44.15
N GLU A 117 -1.58 6.63 44.28
CA GLU A 117 -1.20 5.51 45.15
C GLU A 117 -1.45 5.85 46.62
N ARG A 118 -1.01 7.03 47.08
CA ARG A 118 -1.27 7.47 48.47
C ARG A 118 -2.76 7.59 48.78
N LEU A 119 -3.58 7.96 47.80
CA LEU A 119 -5.03 8.06 47.94
C LEU A 119 -5.75 6.71 47.77
N GLY A 120 -5.05 5.64 47.39
CA GLY A 120 -5.63 4.32 47.12
C GLY A 120 -6.50 4.27 45.87
N ILE A 121 -6.36 5.23 44.95
CA ILE A 121 -7.15 5.32 43.70
C ILE A 121 -6.37 4.87 42.47
N ILE A 122 -5.04 4.70 42.58
CA ILE A 122 -4.17 4.08 41.57
C ILE A 122 -3.39 2.96 42.24
N ASP A 123 -3.39 1.76 41.64
CA ASP A 123 -2.64 0.58 42.10
C ASP A 123 -1.86 0.00 40.91
N LEU A 124 -0.65 0.54 40.68
CA LEU A 124 0.21 0.14 39.56
C LEU A 124 0.76 -1.27 39.73
N ASP A 125 1.05 -1.69 40.97
CA ASP A 125 1.55 -3.03 41.27
C ASP A 125 0.54 -4.11 40.92
N ARG A 126 -0.74 -3.90 41.27
CA ARG A 126 -1.81 -4.82 40.89
C ARG A 126 -2.06 -4.81 39.39
N ALA A 127 -2.04 -3.65 38.74
CA ALA A 127 -2.16 -3.57 37.28
C ALA A 127 -1.04 -4.37 36.59
N ALA A 128 0.21 -4.17 37.01
CA ALA A 128 1.36 -4.88 36.48
C ALA A 128 1.26 -6.41 36.68
N LYS A 129 0.72 -6.87 37.81
CA LYS A 129 0.48 -8.31 38.05
C LYS A 129 -0.53 -8.93 37.10
N ILE A 130 -1.51 -8.15 36.62
CA ILE A 130 -2.61 -8.66 35.80
C ILE A 130 -2.29 -8.54 34.31
N SER A 131 -1.79 -7.37 33.88
CA SER A 131 -1.60 -7.04 32.46
C SER A 131 -0.15 -6.85 32.04
N GLY A 132 0.82 -6.93 32.96
CA GLY A 132 2.20 -6.51 32.72
C GLY A 132 2.37 -4.98 32.79
N SER A 133 3.59 -4.51 32.52
CA SER A 133 3.92 -3.07 32.54
C SER A 133 3.25 -2.31 31.39
N GLY A 134 2.75 -1.10 31.68
CA GLY A 134 2.16 -0.17 30.73
C GLY A 134 2.48 1.28 31.08
#